data_AF-A0A1E3R3U8-F1
#
_entry.id   AF-A0A1E3R3U8-F1
#
_cell.length_a   1.000
_cell.length_b   1.000
_cell.length_c   1.000
_cell.angle_alpha   90.00
_cell.angle_beta   90.00
_cell.angle_gamma   90.00
#
_symmetry.space_group_name_H-M   'P 1'
#
loop_
_entity.id
_entity.type
_entity.pdbx_description
1 polymer ?
#
loop_
_entity_poly.entity_id
_entity_poly.type
_entity_poly.pdbx_seq_one_letter_code
_entity_poly.pdbx_strand_id
1 'polypeptide(L)'
;MSVITELAPSRAFPERRGLKGSLVYKLLTTTDPKVLGIMYIATSIAFFVVGGLLALLMRTELAMPGLQFLSNEQYNQLFTMHGTIMLLLYATPIVFGFANCILPLQIGAPDVAFPRLNAFSYWLYLFGALVTVSGFMTPGGAADFGWTAYTPLSNALHSPGAGGDLWLMGLAVAGLGTILGAVNMITTVVCMRAPGMTMFRMPIFTWNILVTSILVLMVFPLLTAALFGLAYDRHLGGHIYDPANGGVILWQHLFWFFGHPEVYIVAIPFFGIVTEIFPVFSRKPIFGYTTLIYATVGIAALSTAVWAHHMFATGAVLLPFFSFMSYLIAVPTGIKFFNWIGTMWKGQLTFETPMLFSVGFLLTFLLGGLSGVMLASPPLDFHVTDTYFLVAHFHYVLFGTIVFATYAGIYFWFPKMTGRMLDERLGKLHFWLTFIGFHTTFLVQHWLGNEGMPRRYADYLPTDGFTTLNV
;
A
#
# COMPACT_ATOMS: atom_id res chain seq x y z
N MET A 1 21.70 49.96 -3.10
CA MET A 1 21.22 48.74 -3.80
C MET A 1 22.03 47.57 -3.28
N SER A 2 21.45 46.72 -2.44
CA SER A 2 22.10 45.48 -1.99
C SER A 2 22.00 44.46 -3.11
N VAL A 3 23.14 44.07 -3.69
CA VAL A 3 23.22 42.97 -4.63
C VAL A 3 23.00 41.70 -3.81
N ILE A 4 21.78 41.16 -3.85
CA ILE A 4 21.52 39.81 -3.36
C ILE A 4 22.23 38.88 -4.35
N THR A 5 23.46 38.49 -4.03
CA THR A 5 24.13 37.37 -4.69
C THR A 5 23.31 36.12 -4.43
N GLU A 6 22.54 35.67 -5.44
CA GLU A 6 22.00 34.31 -5.47
C GLU A 6 23.19 33.34 -5.36
N LEU A 7 23.33 32.70 -4.19
CA LEU A 7 24.30 31.63 -4.00
C LEU A 7 23.87 30.49 -4.93
N ALA A 8 24.57 30.35 -6.05
CA ALA A 8 24.40 29.20 -6.93
C ALA A 8 24.70 27.93 -6.11
N PRO A 9 23.75 26.98 -5.99
CA PRO A 9 23.98 25.76 -5.23
C PRO A 9 25.16 25.00 -5.86
N SER A 10 26.30 25.00 -5.16
CA SER A 10 27.50 24.29 -5.56
C SER A 10 27.71 23.09 -4.65
N ARG A 11 28.23 21.99 -5.20
CA ARG A 11 28.54 20.80 -4.40
C ARG A 11 29.71 21.12 -3.46
N ALA A 12 29.54 20.83 -2.17
CA ALA A 12 30.65 20.89 -1.22
C ALA A 12 31.78 19.90 -1.58
N PHE A 13 31.47 18.80 -2.30
CA PHE A 13 32.44 17.77 -2.70
C PHE A 13 32.21 17.27 -4.14
N PRO A 14 33.27 16.93 -4.89
CA PRO A 14 33.16 16.33 -6.22
C PRO A 14 32.43 14.97 -6.17
N GLU A 15 31.89 14.54 -7.32
CA GLU A 15 31.22 13.24 -7.44
C GLU A 15 32.20 12.11 -7.13
N ARG A 16 32.05 11.47 -5.97
CA ARG A 16 32.79 10.24 -5.67
C ARG A 16 32.15 9.09 -6.45
N ARG A 17 32.43 9.00 -7.75
CA ARG A 17 32.12 7.80 -8.53
C ARG A 17 33.08 6.71 -8.06
N GLY A 18 32.55 5.66 -7.46
CA GLY A 18 33.33 4.46 -7.14
C GLY A 18 33.92 3.83 -8.41
N LEU A 19 34.82 2.87 -8.22
CA LEU A 19 35.34 2.07 -9.34
C LEU A 19 34.18 1.46 -10.15
N LYS A 20 34.34 1.38 -11.48
CA LYS A 20 33.33 0.74 -12.34
C LYS A 20 33.03 -0.67 -11.82
N GLY A 21 31.76 -1.01 -11.65
CA GLY A 21 31.31 -2.30 -11.11
C GLY A 21 31.23 -2.39 -9.58
N SER A 22 31.82 -1.47 -8.81
CA SER A 22 31.81 -1.53 -7.34
C SER A 22 30.40 -1.41 -6.75
N LEU A 23 29.48 -0.75 -7.46
CA LEU A 23 28.08 -0.63 -7.04
C LEU A 23 27.36 -1.98 -7.04
N VAL A 24 27.55 -2.82 -8.07
CA VAL A 24 26.86 -4.11 -8.17
C VAL A 24 27.28 -5.02 -7.01
N TYR A 25 28.60 -5.13 -6.77
CA TYR A 25 29.12 -5.88 -5.62
C TYR A 25 28.54 -5.34 -4.31
N LYS A 26 28.58 -4.01 -4.11
CA LYS A 26 28.02 -3.37 -2.92
C LYS A 26 26.53 -3.70 -2.73
N LEU A 27 25.72 -3.63 -3.78
CA LEU A 27 24.28 -3.93 -3.71
C LEU A 27 24.02 -5.41 -3.36
N LEU A 28 24.83 -6.33 -3.88
CA LEU A 28 24.68 -7.77 -3.61
C LEU A 28 25.08 -8.14 -2.18
N THR A 29 26.10 -7.50 -1.62
CA THR A 29 26.67 -7.87 -0.30
C THR A 29 26.35 -6.89 0.82
N THR A 30 25.50 -5.87 0.60
CA THR A 30 25.22 -4.84 1.61
C THR A 30 24.43 -5.40 2.78
N THR A 31 24.79 -4.94 3.98
CA THR A 31 23.95 -5.03 5.18
C THR A 31 23.50 -3.66 5.68
N ASP A 32 23.95 -2.57 5.05
CA ASP A 32 23.58 -1.20 5.46
C ASP A 32 22.09 -0.96 5.18
N PRO A 33 21.27 -0.65 6.21
CA PRO A 33 19.84 -0.46 6.07
C PRO A 33 19.53 0.77 5.21
N LYS A 34 20.43 1.75 5.12
CA LYS A 34 20.26 2.91 4.23
C LYS A 34 20.31 2.48 2.77
N VAL A 35 21.22 1.58 2.41
CA VAL A 35 21.34 1.07 1.04
C VAL A 35 20.16 0.15 0.72
N LEU A 36 19.82 -0.76 1.64
CA LEU A 36 18.67 -1.65 1.48
C LEU A 36 17.35 -0.86 1.36
N GLY A 37 17.17 0.18 2.16
CA GLY A 37 15.99 1.05 2.07
C GLY A 37 15.87 1.74 0.71
N ILE A 38 16.98 2.22 0.14
CA ILE A 38 17.01 2.75 -1.24
C ILE A 38 16.67 1.65 -2.26
N MET A 39 17.18 0.43 -2.08
CA MET A 39 16.87 -0.70 -2.95
C MET A 39 15.38 -1.05 -2.92
N TYR A 40 14.77 -1.11 -1.73
CA TYR A 40 13.32 -1.28 -1.57
C TYR A 40 12.55 -0.17 -2.29
N ILE A 41 12.84 1.10 -2.00
CA ILE A 41 12.14 2.22 -2.64
C ILE A 41 12.28 2.16 -4.17
N ALA A 42 13.48 1.94 -4.69
CA ALA A 42 13.69 1.85 -6.14
C ALA A 42 12.95 0.66 -6.78
N THR A 43 12.98 -0.51 -6.14
CA THR A 43 12.29 -1.72 -6.62
C THR A 43 10.77 -1.53 -6.59
N SER A 44 10.24 -1.00 -5.49
CA SER A 44 8.81 -0.73 -5.35
C SER A 44 8.35 0.31 -6.36
N ILE A 45 9.12 1.37 -6.63
CA ILE A 45 8.79 2.35 -7.67
C ILE A 45 8.83 1.73 -9.07
N ALA A 46 9.75 0.79 -9.35
CA ALA A 46 9.73 0.05 -10.61
C ALA A 46 8.44 -0.78 -10.76
N PHE A 47 8.02 -1.48 -9.71
CA PHE A 47 6.73 -2.19 -9.69
C PHE A 47 5.52 -1.26 -9.76
N PHE A 48 5.58 -0.08 -9.16
CA PHE A 48 4.55 0.96 -9.30
C PHE A 48 4.38 1.39 -10.76
N VAL A 49 5.49 1.59 -11.49
CA VAL A 49 5.43 1.87 -12.94
C VAL A 49 4.81 0.69 -13.70
N VAL A 50 5.25 -0.54 -13.43
CA VAL A 50 4.67 -1.73 -14.08
C VAL A 50 3.17 -1.83 -13.84
N GLY A 51 2.72 -1.80 -12.58
CA GLY A 51 1.28 -1.88 -12.28
C GLY A 51 0.51 -0.67 -12.81
N GLY A 52 1.13 0.52 -12.87
CA GLY A 52 0.53 1.71 -13.47
C GLY A 52 0.31 1.55 -14.97
N LEU A 53 1.26 0.95 -15.68
CA LEU A 53 1.10 0.61 -17.10
C LEU A 53 -0.04 -0.40 -17.31
N LEU A 54 -0.16 -1.44 -16.46
CA LEU A 54 -1.30 -2.37 -16.54
C LEU A 54 -2.64 -1.64 -16.35
N ALA A 55 -2.71 -0.68 -15.42
CA ALA A 55 -3.90 0.13 -15.23
C ALA A 55 -4.21 1.02 -16.43
N LEU A 56 -3.20 1.63 -17.04
CA LEU A 56 -3.40 2.43 -18.26
C LEU A 56 -3.97 1.58 -19.39
N LEU A 57 -3.46 0.36 -19.60
CA LEU A 57 -4.01 -0.57 -20.60
C LEU A 57 -5.49 -0.88 -20.32
N MET A 58 -5.83 -1.22 -19.06
CA MET A 58 -7.24 -1.46 -18.69
C MET A 58 -8.12 -0.22 -18.90
N ARG A 59 -7.63 0.98 -18.57
CA ARG A 59 -8.41 2.21 -18.74
C ARG A 59 -8.57 2.61 -20.20
N THR A 60 -7.58 2.35 -21.04
CA THR A 60 -7.71 2.57 -22.48
C THR A 60 -8.67 1.58 -23.13
N GLU A 61 -8.74 0.34 -22.64
CA GLU A 61 -9.72 -0.64 -23.11
C GLU A 61 -11.16 -0.18 -22.79
N LEU A 62 -11.39 0.30 -21.56
CA LEU A 62 -12.70 0.78 -21.11
C LEU A 62 -13.09 2.17 -21.63
N ALA A 63 -12.24 2.85 -22.39
CA ALA A 63 -12.55 4.20 -22.90
C ALA A 63 -13.70 4.21 -23.91
N MET A 64 -13.97 3.07 -24.57
CA MET A 64 -15.08 2.91 -25.52
C MET A 64 -15.78 1.57 -25.28
N PRO A 65 -17.10 1.48 -25.52
CA PRO A 65 -17.81 0.21 -25.49
C PRO A 65 -17.35 -0.72 -26.63
N GLY A 66 -17.38 -2.02 -26.36
CA GLY A 66 -16.77 -3.09 -27.15
C GLY A 66 -15.36 -3.46 -26.65
N LEU A 67 -14.86 -4.61 -27.11
CA LEU A 67 -13.43 -4.96 -26.97
C LEU A 67 -12.61 -4.34 -28.10
N GLN A 68 -11.54 -3.66 -27.75
CA GLN A 68 -10.71 -2.86 -28.66
C GLN A 68 -9.38 -3.54 -28.96
N PHE A 69 -8.64 -3.92 -27.92
CA PHE A 69 -7.32 -4.54 -28.09
C PHE A 69 -6.97 -5.59 -27.05
N LEU A 70 -7.63 -5.62 -25.89
CA LEU A 70 -7.50 -6.71 -24.92
C LEU A 70 -8.58 -7.77 -25.16
N SER A 71 -8.21 -9.04 -24.96
CA SER A 71 -9.21 -10.09 -24.73
C SER A 71 -9.76 -10.03 -23.30
N ASN A 72 -10.92 -10.67 -23.07
CA ASN A 72 -11.47 -10.83 -21.73
C ASN A 72 -10.47 -11.47 -20.75
N GLU A 73 -9.76 -12.51 -21.19
CA GLU A 73 -8.76 -13.20 -20.37
C GLU A 73 -7.57 -12.29 -20.06
N GLN A 74 -7.06 -11.54 -21.06
CA GLN A 74 -5.98 -10.59 -20.83
C GLN A 74 -6.39 -9.51 -19.85
N TYR A 75 -7.58 -8.92 -19.99
CA TYR A 75 -8.10 -7.95 -19.04
C TYR A 75 -8.18 -8.52 -17.62
N ASN A 76 -8.64 -9.77 -17.49
CA ASN A 76 -8.71 -10.47 -16.21
C ASN A 76 -7.34 -10.65 -15.55
N GLN A 77 -6.34 -10.99 -16.34
CA GLN A 77 -4.95 -11.07 -15.90
C GLN A 77 -4.40 -9.71 -15.50
N LEU A 78 -4.69 -8.66 -16.26
CA LEU A 78 -4.20 -7.31 -16.00
C LEU A 78 -4.74 -6.77 -14.67
N PHE A 79 -6.04 -6.89 -14.37
CA PHE A 79 -6.56 -6.34 -13.11
C PHE A 79 -6.10 -7.15 -11.90
N THR A 80 -5.94 -8.47 -12.07
CA THR A 80 -5.40 -9.36 -11.04
C THR A 80 -3.98 -8.94 -10.69
N MET A 81 -3.12 -8.86 -11.70
CA MET A 81 -1.71 -8.52 -11.52
C MET A 81 -1.51 -7.07 -11.11
N HIS A 82 -2.31 -6.12 -11.62
CA HIS A 82 -2.30 -4.73 -11.16
C HIS A 82 -2.58 -4.64 -9.65
N GLY A 83 -3.66 -5.26 -9.18
CA GLY A 83 -4.02 -5.25 -7.76
C GLY A 83 -2.94 -5.89 -6.89
N THR A 84 -2.42 -7.05 -7.29
CA THR A 84 -1.33 -7.73 -6.57
C THR A 84 -0.05 -6.92 -6.54
N ILE A 85 0.37 -6.36 -7.68
CA ILE A 85 1.60 -5.57 -7.77
C ILE A 85 1.47 -4.32 -6.90
N MET A 86 0.36 -3.61 -6.98
CA MET A 86 0.16 -2.36 -6.23
C MET A 86 0.11 -2.57 -4.72
N LEU A 87 -0.62 -3.58 -4.25
CA LEU A 87 -0.75 -3.84 -2.82
C LEU A 87 0.51 -4.52 -2.27
N LEU A 88 0.85 -5.69 -2.80
CA LEU A 88 1.81 -6.59 -2.16
C LEU A 88 3.25 -6.38 -2.63
N LEU A 89 3.46 -5.83 -3.83
CA LEU A 89 4.79 -5.67 -4.42
C LEU A 89 5.26 -4.20 -4.47
N TYR A 90 4.36 -3.24 -4.27
CA TYR A 90 4.66 -1.82 -4.14
C TYR A 90 4.36 -1.29 -2.72
N ALA A 91 3.11 -1.35 -2.26
CA ALA A 91 2.70 -0.70 -1.02
C ALA A 91 3.27 -1.36 0.23
N THR A 92 3.20 -2.69 0.37
CA THR A 92 3.81 -3.38 1.52
C THR A 92 5.33 -3.18 1.57
N PRO A 93 6.11 -3.38 0.48
CA PRO A 93 7.57 -3.32 0.55
C PRO A 93 8.11 -1.90 0.72
N ILE A 94 7.44 -0.87 0.18
CA ILE A 94 7.90 0.51 0.33
C ILE A 94 7.79 1.02 1.78
N VAL A 95 6.87 0.47 2.59
CA VAL A 95 6.85 0.66 4.05
C VAL A 95 8.19 0.29 4.67
N PHE A 96 8.69 -0.91 4.34
CA PHE A 96 9.99 -1.37 4.83
C PHE A 96 11.15 -0.60 4.19
N GLY A 97 10.98 -0.05 2.99
CA GLY A 97 11.92 0.88 2.39
C GLY A 97 12.14 2.14 3.24
N PHE A 98 11.05 2.82 3.62
CA PHE A 98 11.14 3.97 4.52
C PHE A 98 11.61 3.58 5.93
N ALA A 99 11.14 2.45 6.47
CA ALA A 99 11.60 1.96 7.76
C ALA A 99 13.13 1.79 7.77
N ASN A 100 13.68 1.12 6.77
CA ASN A 100 15.12 0.91 6.63
C ASN A 100 15.92 2.22 6.49
N CYS A 101 15.41 3.19 5.72
CA CYS A 101 16.08 4.47 5.55
C CYS A 101 16.05 5.35 6.81
N ILE A 102 14.92 5.36 7.53
CA ILE A 102 14.60 6.44 8.48
C ILE A 102 14.53 5.97 9.92
N LEU A 103 13.99 4.77 10.19
CA LEU A 103 13.74 4.31 11.56
C LEU A 103 15.02 4.23 12.39
N PRO A 104 16.13 3.58 11.95
CA PRO A 104 17.36 3.54 12.74
C PRO A 104 17.88 4.94 13.06
N LEU A 105 17.77 5.87 12.11
CA LEU A 105 18.19 7.27 12.29
C LEU A 105 17.32 7.99 13.33
N GLN A 106 16.01 7.78 13.31
CA GLN A 106 15.07 8.41 14.25
C GLN A 106 15.28 7.97 15.69
N ILE A 107 15.71 6.72 15.91
CA ILE A 107 15.94 6.19 17.26
C ILE A 107 17.41 6.26 17.71
N GLY A 108 18.30 6.75 16.86
CA GLY A 108 19.74 6.80 17.14
C GLY A 108 20.43 5.43 17.17
N ALA A 109 19.86 4.44 16.47
CA ALA A 109 20.47 3.13 16.30
C ALA A 109 21.57 3.18 15.21
N PRO A 110 22.70 2.49 15.41
CA PRO A 110 23.77 2.45 14.41
C PRO A 110 23.37 1.65 13.15
N ASP A 111 22.54 0.62 13.34
CA ASP A 111 22.04 -0.30 12.33
C ASP A 111 20.71 -0.91 12.85
N VAL A 112 20.08 -1.79 12.08
CA VAL A 112 18.97 -2.65 12.51
C VAL A 112 19.49 -3.84 13.31
N ALA A 113 18.59 -4.51 14.06
CA ALA A 113 18.94 -5.60 14.98
C ALA A 113 19.58 -6.81 14.29
N PHE A 114 19.10 -7.17 13.10
CA PHE A 114 19.56 -8.30 12.32
C PHE A 114 19.93 -7.86 10.89
N PRO A 115 21.11 -7.26 10.65
CA PRO A 115 21.45 -6.64 9.35
C PRO A 115 21.46 -7.62 8.17
N ARG A 116 21.88 -8.88 8.38
CA ARG A 116 21.86 -9.92 7.33
C ARG A 116 20.45 -10.45 7.07
N LEU A 117 19.62 -10.57 8.11
CA LEU A 117 18.22 -10.95 7.96
C LEU A 117 17.48 -9.88 7.14
N ASN A 118 17.81 -8.61 7.37
CA ASN A 118 17.28 -7.48 6.61
C ASN A 118 17.61 -7.57 5.10
N ALA A 119 18.86 -7.90 4.77
CA ALA A 119 19.24 -8.13 3.38
C ALA A 119 18.50 -9.33 2.78
N PHE A 120 18.37 -10.42 3.54
CA PHE A 120 17.62 -11.61 3.10
C PHE A 120 16.13 -11.31 2.87
N SER A 121 15.49 -10.52 3.74
CA SER A 121 14.12 -10.02 3.54
C SER A 121 13.94 -9.29 2.22
N TYR A 122 14.90 -8.45 1.82
CA TYR A 122 14.85 -7.75 0.54
C TYR A 122 14.93 -8.71 -0.64
N TRP A 123 15.85 -9.68 -0.60
CA TRP A 123 16.01 -10.64 -1.68
C TRP A 123 14.81 -11.57 -1.83
N LEU A 124 14.20 -12.01 -0.71
CA LEU A 124 12.95 -12.77 -0.75
C LEU A 124 11.82 -11.94 -1.38
N TYR A 125 11.69 -10.66 -1.01
CA TYR A 125 10.75 -9.76 -1.68
C TYR A 125 11.01 -9.68 -3.18
N LEU A 126 12.24 -9.35 -3.61
CA LEU A 126 12.55 -9.18 -5.03
C LEU A 126 12.29 -10.46 -5.83
N PHE A 127 12.79 -11.60 -5.38
CA PHE A 127 12.63 -12.85 -6.11
C PHE A 127 11.19 -13.38 -6.05
N GLY A 128 10.48 -13.22 -4.93
CA GLY A 128 9.06 -13.52 -4.85
C GLY A 128 8.25 -12.67 -5.84
N ALA A 129 8.52 -11.36 -5.90
CA ALA A 129 7.88 -10.45 -6.84
C ALA A 129 8.15 -10.83 -8.31
N LEU A 130 9.39 -11.19 -8.64
CA LEU A 130 9.76 -11.65 -9.98
C LEU A 130 9.05 -12.97 -10.34
N VAL A 131 8.95 -13.91 -9.41
CA VAL A 131 8.18 -15.15 -9.60
C VAL A 131 6.71 -14.84 -9.85
N THR A 132 6.09 -13.97 -9.05
CA THR A 132 4.68 -13.56 -9.26
C THR A 132 4.47 -12.96 -10.66
N VAL A 133 5.33 -12.02 -11.09
CA VAL A 133 5.18 -11.36 -12.40
C VAL A 133 5.56 -12.27 -13.58
N SER A 134 6.37 -13.30 -13.36
CA SER A 134 6.74 -14.27 -14.40
C SER A 134 5.55 -15.06 -14.96
N GLY A 135 4.36 -15.00 -14.32
CA GLY A 135 3.11 -15.52 -14.87
C GLY A 135 2.82 -15.05 -16.30
N PHE A 136 3.15 -13.79 -16.63
CA PHE A 136 3.00 -13.25 -18.00
C PHE A 136 3.88 -13.95 -19.05
N MET A 137 4.92 -14.67 -18.62
CA MET A 137 5.79 -15.42 -19.52
C MET A 137 5.27 -16.84 -19.80
N THR A 138 4.20 -17.28 -19.11
CA THR A 138 3.61 -18.60 -19.34
C THR A 138 2.65 -18.57 -20.54
N PRO A 139 2.44 -19.70 -21.25
CA PRO A 139 1.57 -19.72 -22.43
C PRO A 139 0.12 -19.32 -22.15
N GLY A 140 -0.40 -19.61 -20.95
CA GLY A 140 -1.74 -19.23 -20.51
C GLY A 140 -1.81 -17.84 -19.88
N GLY A 141 -0.68 -17.17 -19.72
CA GLY A 141 -0.57 -15.87 -19.07
C GLY A 141 -0.63 -15.93 -17.53
N ALA A 142 -0.81 -14.77 -16.91
CA ALA A 142 -0.78 -14.63 -15.45
C ALA A 142 -2.09 -15.11 -14.79
N ALA A 143 -2.18 -14.96 -13.46
CA ALA A 143 -3.42 -15.25 -12.72
C ALA A 143 -4.58 -14.34 -13.18
N ASP A 144 -5.79 -14.90 -13.35
CA ASP A 144 -6.96 -14.23 -13.93
C ASP A 144 -8.19 -14.17 -12.99
N PHE A 145 -8.05 -14.65 -11.75
CA PHE A 145 -9.15 -14.80 -10.78
C PHE A 145 -9.37 -13.56 -9.87
N GLY A 146 -8.62 -12.48 -10.08
CA GLY A 146 -8.57 -11.28 -9.25
C GLY A 146 -7.66 -11.38 -8.02
N TRP A 147 -7.13 -10.26 -7.51
CA TRP A 147 -6.18 -10.29 -6.39
C TRP A 147 -6.74 -10.92 -5.09
N THR A 148 -8.08 -11.06 -4.99
CA THR A 148 -8.77 -11.74 -3.88
C THR A 148 -8.72 -13.27 -3.95
N ALA A 149 -8.41 -13.82 -5.14
CA ALA A 149 -8.18 -15.24 -5.38
C ALA A 149 -9.25 -16.19 -4.83
N TYR A 150 -10.53 -15.78 -4.91
CA TYR A 150 -11.63 -16.56 -4.36
C TYR A 150 -11.70 -17.97 -4.96
N THR A 151 -11.80 -18.97 -4.09
CA THR A 151 -12.27 -20.30 -4.51
C THR A 151 -13.79 -20.24 -4.72
N PRO A 152 -14.35 -21.01 -5.66
CA PRO A 152 -13.71 -22.07 -6.44
C PRO A 152 -12.96 -21.58 -7.70
N LEU A 153 -13.01 -20.28 -8.04
CA LEU A 153 -12.42 -19.76 -9.30
C LEU A 153 -10.91 -19.98 -9.39
N SER A 154 -10.18 -19.87 -8.27
CA SER A 154 -8.73 -20.06 -8.21
C SER A 154 -8.27 -21.51 -8.11
N ASN A 155 -9.17 -22.51 -8.21
CA ASN A 155 -8.79 -23.92 -8.14
C ASN A 155 -8.20 -24.45 -9.47
N ALA A 156 -7.67 -25.66 -9.45
CA ALA A 156 -7.03 -26.26 -10.63
C ALA A 156 -8.02 -26.61 -11.77
N LEU A 157 -9.32 -26.70 -11.49
CA LEU A 157 -10.34 -26.97 -12.51
C LEU A 157 -10.75 -25.69 -13.26
N HIS A 158 -10.88 -24.57 -12.56
CA HIS A 158 -11.36 -23.31 -13.13
C HIS A 158 -10.22 -22.40 -13.62
N SER A 159 -9.04 -22.45 -13.00
CA SER A 159 -7.84 -21.70 -13.43
C SER A 159 -6.62 -22.64 -13.48
N PRO A 160 -6.56 -23.58 -14.45
CA PRO A 160 -5.52 -24.62 -14.53
C PRO A 160 -4.12 -24.10 -14.91
N GLY A 161 -4.00 -22.83 -15.30
CA GLY A 161 -2.75 -22.25 -15.80
C GLY A 161 -1.67 -22.10 -14.73
N ALA A 162 -0.40 -22.24 -15.13
CA ALA A 162 0.77 -22.08 -14.26
C ALA A 162 0.93 -20.65 -13.70
N GLY A 163 0.32 -19.64 -14.34
CA GLY A 163 0.32 -18.26 -13.86
C GLY A 163 -0.28 -18.11 -12.45
N GLY A 164 -1.34 -18.86 -12.15
CA GLY A 164 -1.93 -18.93 -10.81
C GLY A 164 -0.96 -19.53 -9.78
N ASP A 165 -0.24 -20.58 -10.14
CA ASP A 165 0.71 -21.24 -9.23
C ASP A 165 1.92 -20.35 -8.91
N LEU A 166 2.45 -19.67 -9.92
CA LEU A 166 3.52 -18.68 -9.77
C LEU A 166 3.06 -17.50 -8.90
N TRP A 167 1.80 -17.08 -9.02
CA TRP A 167 1.21 -16.08 -8.14
C TRP A 167 1.21 -16.53 -6.68
N LEU A 168 0.73 -17.76 -6.39
CA LEU A 168 0.69 -18.31 -5.04
C LEU A 168 2.08 -18.40 -4.42
N MET A 169 3.03 -19.01 -5.14
CA MET A 169 4.37 -19.27 -4.61
C MET A 169 5.21 -17.99 -4.52
N GLY A 170 5.09 -17.08 -5.49
CA GLY A 170 5.77 -15.79 -5.44
C GLY A 170 5.34 -14.94 -4.26
N LEU A 171 4.03 -14.92 -3.96
CA LEU A 171 3.50 -14.23 -2.78
C LEU A 171 3.88 -14.89 -1.46
N ALA A 172 3.95 -16.22 -1.40
CA ALA A 172 4.45 -16.91 -0.21
C ALA A 172 5.92 -16.54 0.09
N VAL A 173 6.77 -16.48 -0.93
CA VAL A 173 8.19 -16.09 -0.80
C VAL A 173 8.33 -14.62 -0.41
N ALA A 174 7.62 -13.71 -1.09
CA ALA A 174 7.64 -12.29 -0.75
C ALA A 174 7.07 -12.03 0.67
N GLY A 175 6.01 -12.73 1.04
CA GLY A 175 5.38 -12.67 2.35
C GLY A 175 6.32 -13.10 3.48
N LEU A 176 7.12 -14.15 3.27
CA LEU A 176 8.18 -14.52 4.21
C LEU A 176 9.21 -13.40 4.39
N GLY A 177 9.61 -12.74 3.31
CA GLY A 177 10.50 -11.58 3.37
C GLY A 177 9.95 -10.47 4.28
N THR A 178 8.65 -10.16 4.14
CA THR A 178 7.91 -9.20 4.96
C THR A 178 7.84 -9.60 6.43
N ILE A 179 7.56 -10.87 6.74
CA ILE A 179 7.54 -11.39 8.13
C ILE A 179 8.90 -11.19 8.80
N LEU A 180 9.98 -11.59 8.12
CA LEU A 180 11.34 -11.46 8.64
C LEU A 180 11.74 -9.98 8.82
N GLY A 181 11.28 -9.10 7.92
CA GLY A 181 11.46 -7.66 8.04
C GLY A 181 10.77 -7.10 9.29
N ALA A 182 9.55 -7.53 9.57
CA ALA A 182 8.79 -7.12 10.75
C ALA A 182 9.45 -7.55 12.07
N VAL A 183 9.95 -8.79 12.16
CA VAL A 183 10.74 -9.24 13.33
C VAL A 183 11.89 -8.28 13.59
N ASN A 184 12.64 -7.96 12.54
CA ASN A 184 13.80 -7.10 12.64
C ASN A 184 13.44 -5.66 13.08
N MET A 185 12.38 -5.07 12.51
CA MET A 185 11.94 -3.73 12.89
C MET A 185 11.45 -3.65 14.34
N ILE A 186 10.70 -4.66 14.82
CA ILE A 186 10.27 -4.72 16.22
C ILE A 186 11.50 -4.78 17.14
N THR A 187 12.42 -5.72 16.91
CA THR A 187 13.60 -5.87 17.76
C THR A 187 14.47 -4.62 17.76
N THR A 188 14.61 -3.96 16.61
CA THR A 188 15.34 -2.69 16.47
C THR A 188 14.72 -1.60 17.34
N VAL A 189 13.40 -1.40 17.26
CA VAL A 189 12.70 -0.38 18.07
C VAL A 189 12.75 -0.71 19.55
N VAL A 190 12.58 -1.98 19.94
CA VAL A 190 12.52 -2.35 21.36
C VAL A 190 13.90 -2.23 22.02
N CYS A 191 14.95 -2.72 21.37
CA CYS A 191 16.24 -2.98 22.00
C CYS A 191 17.38 -2.01 21.64
N MET A 192 17.28 -1.22 20.57
CA MET A 192 18.43 -0.46 20.03
C MET A 192 18.27 1.06 20.05
N ARG A 193 17.34 1.58 20.84
CA ARG A 193 17.14 3.02 20.99
C ARG A 193 18.28 3.70 21.73
N ALA A 194 18.54 4.95 21.37
CA ALA A 194 19.51 5.79 22.05
C ALA A 194 19.20 5.92 23.56
N PRO A 195 20.24 5.98 24.42
CA PRO A 195 20.06 6.21 25.85
C PRO A 195 19.20 7.45 26.14
N GLY A 196 18.20 7.31 27.02
CA GLY A 196 17.26 8.38 27.38
C GLY A 196 16.01 8.48 26.50
N MET A 197 15.94 7.75 25.38
CA MET A 197 14.74 7.65 24.56
C MET A 197 13.79 6.57 25.09
N THR A 198 12.75 6.99 25.82
CA THR A 198 11.68 6.09 26.27
C THR A 198 10.70 5.80 25.12
N MET A 199 9.82 4.79 25.28
CA MET A 199 8.76 4.48 24.30
C MET A 199 7.96 5.73 23.92
N PHE A 200 7.53 6.52 24.91
CA PHE A 200 6.73 7.73 24.68
C PHE A 200 7.54 8.98 24.32
N ARG A 201 8.81 8.83 23.89
CA ARG A 201 9.62 9.93 23.34
C ARG A 201 10.11 9.65 21.90
N MET A 202 9.63 8.57 21.28
CA MET A 202 9.97 8.22 19.90
C MET A 202 9.13 9.01 18.88
N PRO A 203 9.64 9.28 17.67
CA PRO A 203 8.83 9.86 16.60
C PRO A 203 7.61 8.99 16.24
N ILE A 204 6.54 9.61 15.75
CA ILE A 204 5.28 8.89 15.45
C ILE A 204 5.48 7.94 14.27
N PHE A 205 6.33 8.28 13.30
CA PHE A 205 6.68 7.33 12.23
C PHE A 205 7.26 6.03 12.79
N THR A 206 8.19 6.10 13.75
CA THR A 206 8.76 4.90 14.39
C THR A 206 7.70 4.10 15.15
N TRP A 207 6.81 4.76 15.89
CA TRP A 207 5.67 4.08 16.54
C TRP A 207 4.77 3.35 15.55
N ASN A 208 4.50 3.99 14.42
CA ASN A 208 3.67 3.42 13.37
C ASN A 208 4.35 2.21 12.72
N ILE A 209 5.66 2.25 12.45
CA ILE A 209 6.41 1.07 11.98
C ILE A 209 6.38 -0.07 13.01
N LEU A 210 6.51 0.23 14.30
CA LEU A 210 6.41 -0.78 15.36
C LEU A 210 5.05 -1.49 15.33
N VAL A 211 3.95 -0.72 15.31
CA VAL A 211 2.60 -1.28 15.30
C VAL A 211 2.30 -2.01 14.00
N THR A 212 2.73 -1.47 12.87
CA THR A 212 2.64 -2.14 11.56
C THR A 212 3.39 -3.47 11.56
N SER A 213 4.58 -3.53 12.14
CA SER A 213 5.36 -4.77 12.21
C SER A 213 4.67 -5.82 13.09
N ILE A 214 3.99 -5.40 14.16
CA ILE A 214 3.17 -6.31 14.98
C ILE A 214 2.00 -6.87 14.16
N LEU A 215 1.29 -6.02 13.41
CA LEU A 215 0.23 -6.46 12.49
C LEU A 215 0.76 -7.47 11.46
N VAL A 216 1.92 -7.20 10.85
CA VAL A 216 2.54 -8.11 9.88
C VAL A 216 2.72 -9.51 10.48
N LEU A 217 3.25 -9.62 11.69
CA LEU A 217 3.45 -10.91 12.35
C LEU A 217 2.14 -11.63 12.69
N MET A 218 1.04 -10.90 12.88
CA MET A 218 -0.26 -11.50 13.14
C MET A 218 -0.92 -12.06 11.89
N VAL A 219 -0.70 -11.46 10.71
CA VAL A 219 -1.53 -11.78 9.52
C VAL A 219 -0.80 -12.36 8.31
N PHE A 220 0.48 -12.04 8.09
CA PHE A 220 1.22 -12.62 6.96
C PHE A 220 1.47 -14.13 7.08
N PRO A 221 1.69 -14.70 8.28
CA PRO A 221 1.75 -16.16 8.43
C PRO A 221 0.43 -16.84 8.02
N LEU A 222 -0.70 -16.19 8.29
CA LEU A 222 -2.02 -16.71 7.94
C LEU A 222 -2.26 -16.68 6.42
N LEU A 223 -1.87 -15.60 5.73
CA LEU A 223 -1.86 -15.59 4.26
C LEU A 223 -0.99 -16.73 3.72
N THR A 224 0.22 -16.89 4.24
CA THR A 224 1.16 -17.93 3.79
C THR A 224 0.55 -19.32 3.95
N ALA A 225 -0.09 -19.60 5.09
CA ALA A 225 -0.81 -20.85 5.31
C ALA A 225 -1.98 -21.03 4.31
N ALA A 226 -2.75 -19.97 4.03
CA ALA A 226 -3.84 -20.04 3.06
C ALA A 226 -3.34 -20.32 1.64
N LEU A 227 -2.28 -19.64 1.20
CA LEU A 227 -1.65 -19.87 -0.10
C LEU A 227 -1.11 -21.29 -0.24
N PHE A 228 -0.47 -21.83 0.81
CA PHE A 228 -0.03 -23.23 0.82
C PHE A 228 -1.20 -24.22 0.80
N GLY A 229 -2.30 -23.93 1.51
CA GLY A 229 -3.52 -24.73 1.43
C GLY A 229 -4.09 -24.76 0.00
N LEU A 230 -4.08 -23.63 -0.70
CA LEU A 230 -4.59 -23.55 -2.06
C LEU A 230 -3.64 -24.23 -3.05
N ALA A 231 -2.33 -24.12 -2.86
CA ALA A 231 -1.36 -24.89 -3.63
C ALA A 231 -1.50 -26.40 -3.39
N TYR A 232 -1.79 -26.83 -2.15
CA TYR A 232 -2.08 -28.23 -1.81
C TYR A 232 -3.33 -28.74 -2.54
N ASP A 233 -4.42 -27.97 -2.52
CA ASP A 233 -5.65 -28.32 -3.26
C ASP A 233 -5.40 -28.39 -4.77
N ARG A 234 -4.64 -27.44 -5.33
CA ARG A 234 -4.36 -27.37 -6.78
C ARG A 234 -3.45 -28.48 -7.29
N HIS A 235 -2.44 -28.89 -6.51
CA HIS A 235 -1.40 -29.80 -7.00
C HIS A 235 -1.42 -31.20 -6.39
N LEU A 236 -1.95 -31.35 -5.18
CA LEU A 236 -1.87 -32.60 -4.41
C LEU A 236 -3.25 -33.24 -4.20
N GLY A 237 -4.29 -32.71 -4.84
CA GLY A 237 -5.66 -33.22 -4.71
C GLY A 237 -6.25 -32.99 -3.32
N GLY A 238 -5.81 -31.92 -2.66
CA GLY A 238 -6.43 -31.45 -1.43
C GLY A 238 -7.88 -31.00 -1.63
N HIS A 239 -8.64 -31.01 -0.53
CA HIS A 239 -10.05 -30.61 -0.49
C HIS A 239 -10.32 -29.58 0.61
N ILE A 240 -9.34 -28.72 0.94
CA ILE A 240 -9.44 -27.73 2.02
C ILE A 240 -10.46 -26.64 1.65
N TYR A 241 -10.35 -26.09 0.44
CA TYR A 241 -11.14 -24.97 -0.06
C TYR A 241 -12.26 -25.40 -1.02
N ASP A 242 -12.60 -26.69 -1.00
CA ASP A 242 -13.71 -27.23 -1.77
C ASP A 242 -15.07 -26.68 -1.34
N PRO A 243 -15.95 -26.31 -2.29
CA PRO A 243 -17.28 -25.78 -1.96
C PRO A 243 -18.11 -26.72 -1.08
N ALA A 244 -18.02 -28.03 -1.29
CA ALA A 244 -18.76 -29.04 -0.53
C ALA A 244 -18.36 -29.07 0.96
N ASN A 245 -17.14 -28.63 1.30
CA ASN A 245 -16.62 -28.61 2.66
C ASN A 245 -16.77 -27.23 3.34
N GLY A 246 -17.48 -26.29 2.72
CA GLY A 246 -17.54 -24.89 3.17
C GLY A 246 -16.28 -24.08 2.83
N GLY A 247 -15.41 -24.63 1.98
CA GLY A 247 -14.09 -24.11 1.67
C GLY A 247 -14.08 -22.72 1.02
N VAL A 248 -15.15 -22.35 0.31
CA VAL A 248 -15.33 -21.02 -0.28
C VAL A 248 -15.39 -19.93 0.80
N ILE A 249 -16.20 -20.13 1.83
CA ILE A 249 -16.32 -19.17 2.94
C ILE A 249 -15.10 -19.23 3.85
N LEU A 250 -14.49 -20.42 4.01
CA LEU A 250 -13.22 -20.56 4.72
C LEU A 250 -12.12 -19.72 4.07
N TRP A 251 -11.96 -19.79 2.74
CA TRP A 251 -11.01 -18.95 2.02
C TRP A 251 -11.27 -17.47 2.27
N GLN A 252 -12.52 -17.02 2.14
CA GLN A 252 -12.87 -15.61 2.34
C GLN A 252 -12.52 -15.13 3.75
N HIS A 253 -12.83 -15.92 4.79
CA HIS A 253 -12.47 -15.55 6.16
C HIS A 253 -10.95 -15.48 6.36
N LEU A 254 -10.19 -16.46 5.86
CA LEU A 254 -8.73 -16.44 5.98
C LEU A 254 -8.12 -15.27 5.19
N PHE A 255 -8.50 -15.14 3.93
CA PHE A 255 -7.99 -14.10 3.05
C PHE A 255 -8.31 -12.71 3.59
N TRP A 256 -9.54 -12.44 4.06
CA TRP A 256 -9.88 -11.12 4.58
C TRP A 256 -9.33 -10.86 5.98
N PHE A 257 -9.18 -11.89 6.83
CA PHE A 257 -8.48 -11.75 8.11
C PHE A 257 -7.02 -11.31 7.89
N PHE A 258 -6.43 -11.69 6.75
CA PHE A 258 -5.20 -11.09 6.26
C PHE A 258 -5.42 -9.70 5.66
N GLY A 259 -6.30 -9.61 4.67
CA GLY A 259 -6.39 -8.47 3.74
C GLY A 259 -6.79 -7.18 4.44
N HIS A 260 -7.68 -7.22 5.43
CA HIS A 260 -8.10 -5.99 6.10
C HIS A 260 -7.01 -5.42 7.04
N PRO A 261 -6.36 -6.20 7.91
CA PRO A 261 -5.16 -5.72 8.60
C PRO A 261 -4.03 -5.32 7.65
N GLU A 262 -3.90 -5.97 6.48
CA GLU A 262 -2.91 -5.58 5.47
C GLU A 262 -3.13 -4.16 4.94
N VAL A 263 -4.38 -3.76 4.67
CA VAL A 263 -4.64 -2.37 4.25
C VAL A 263 -4.20 -1.35 5.32
N TYR A 264 -4.21 -1.74 6.59
CA TYR A 264 -3.69 -0.90 7.67
C TYR A 264 -2.16 -0.99 7.84
N ILE A 265 -1.55 -2.14 7.53
CA ILE A 265 -0.10 -2.28 7.39
C ILE A 265 0.43 -1.29 6.35
N VAL A 266 -0.30 -1.07 5.26
CA VAL A 266 0.05 -0.09 4.22
C VAL A 266 -0.55 1.31 4.43
N ALA A 267 -1.30 1.58 5.49
CA ALA A 267 -1.80 2.93 5.80
C ALA A 267 -1.06 3.59 6.98
N ILE A 268 -0.89 2.85 8.07
CA ILE A 268 -0.33 3.35 9.34
C ILE A 268 1.09 3.96 9.16
N PRO A 269 2.03 3.35 8.45
CA PRO A 269 3.37 3.92 8.26
C PRO A 269 3.32 5.29 7.58
N PHE A 270 2.46 5.45 6.58
CA PHE A 270 2.31 6.68 5.82
C PHE A 270 1.60 7.78 6.62
N PHE A 271 0.65 7.42 7.50
CA PHE A 271 0.19 8.33 8.54
C PHE A 271 1.37 8.84 9.37
N GLY A 272 2.37 7.99 9.61
CA GLY A 272 3.61 8.33 10.29
C GLY A 272 4.41 9.35 9.50
N ILE A 273 4.64 9.10 8.20
CA ILE A 273 5.37 10.02 7.31
C ILE A 273 4.76 11.42 7.33
N VAL A 274 3.44 11.51 7.11
CA VAL A 274 2.74 12.81 7.08
C VAL A 274 2.77 13.48 8.47
N THR A 275 2.72 12.69 9.55
CA THR A 275 2.88 13.19 10.93
C THR A 275 4.26 13.79 11.20
N GLU A 276 5.32 13.31 10.55
CA GLU A 276 6.67 13.91 10.64
C GLU A 276 6.77 15.21 9.83
N ILE A 277 6.03 15.32 8.73
CA ILE A 277 6.08 16.48 7.82
C ILE A 277 5.36 17.69 8.41
N PHE A 278 4.14 17.52 8.92
CA PHE A 278 3.34 18.65 9.44
C PHE A 278 4.05 19.54 10.45
N PRO A 279 4.68 19.04 11.53
CA PRO A 279 5.30 19.92 12.52
C PRO A 279 6.47 20.72 11.97
N VAL A 280 7.19 20.19 10.97
CA VAL A 280 8.32 20.86 10.33
C VAL A 280 7.83 22.06 9.50
N PHE A 281 6.85 21.86 8.64
CA PHE A 281 6.33 22.93 7.77
C PHE A 281 5.32 23.85 8.47
N SER A 282 4.77 23.44 9.62
CA SER A 282 3.93 24.29 10.48
C SER A 282 4.73 25.05 11.54
N ARG A 283 6.01 24.69 11.73
CA ARG A 283 6.91 25.25 12.77
C ARG A 283 6.30 25.13 14.18
N LYS A 284 5.63 24.02 14.44
CA LYS A 284 4.86 23.78 15.68
C LYS A 284 4.97 22.31 16.08
N PRO A 285 5.04 21.98 17.38
CA PRO A 285 4.97 20.59 17.83
C PRO A 285 3.69 19.89 17.36
N ILE A 286 3.76 18.57 17.22
CA ILE A 286 2.60 17.76 16.90
C ILE A 286 1.51 17.92 17.98
N PHE A 287 0.29 18.23 17.55
CA PHE A 287 -0.84 18.40 18.45
C PHE A 287 -1.38 17.03 18.88
N GLY A 288 -1.34 16.73 20.18
CA GLY A 288 -1.84 15.47 20.74
C GLY A 288 -0.96 14.26 20.39
N TYR A 289 0.36 14.36 20.63
CA TYR A 289 1.32 13.27 20.42
C TYR A 289 0.88 11.93 21.03
N THR A 290 0.50 11.91 22.31
CA THR A 290 0.06 10.67 22.99
C THR A 290 -1.27 10.17 22.42
N THR A 291 -2.18 11.07 22.07
CA THR A 291 -3.44 10.75 21.39
C THR A 291 -3.18 10.02 20.06
N LEU A 292 -2.21 10.46 19.27
CA LEU A 292 -1.84 9.81 18.02
C LEU A 292 -1.31 8.38 18.23
N ILE A 293 -0.56 8.13 19.30
CA ILE A 293 -0.06 6.79 19.65
C ILE A 293 -1.23 5.86 20.00
N TYR A 294 -2.11 6.29 20.91
CA TYR A 294 -3.27 5.49 21.30
C TYR A 294 -4.24 5.26 20.14
N ALA A 295 -4.41 6.26 19.26
CA ALA A 295 -5.18 6.09 18.04
C ALA A 295 -4.54 5.04 17.11
N THR A 296 -3.22 5.03 16.93
CA THR A 296 -2.53 3.98 16.14
C THR A 296 -2.77 2.59 16.73
N VAL A 297 -2.62 2.43 18.06
CA VAL A 297 -2.85 1.14 18.73
C VAL A 297 -4.31 0.71 18.60
N GLY A 298 -5.26 1.64 18.77
CA GLY A 298 -6.69 1.38 18.61
C GLY A 298 -7.04 0.92 17.19
N ILE A 299 -6.51 1.58 16.15
CA ILE A 299 -6.69 1.16 14.76
C ILE A 299 -6.15 -0.26 14.55
N ALA A 300 -4.94 -0.54 15.03
CA ALA A 300 -4.33 -1.86 14.84
C ALA A 300 -5.14 -2.97 15.52
N ALA A 301 -5.55 -2.78 16.77
CA ALA A 301 -6.37 -3.76 17.49
C ALA A 301 -7.74 -3.99 16.83
N LEU A 302 -8.39 -2.92 16.36
CA LEU A 302 -9.66 -3.01 15.65
C LEU A 302 -9.51 -3.64 14.27
N SER A 303 -8.39 -3.41 13.57
CA SER A 303 -8.18 -3.91 12.21
C SER A 303 -8.26 -5.43 12.13
N THR A 304 -7.80 -6.14 13.16
CA THR A 304 -7.88 -7.60 13.26
C THR A 304 -9.28 -8.12 13.63
N ALA A 305 -10.22 -7.24 13.96
CA ALA A 305 -11.57 -7.58 14.44
C ALA A 305 -12.69 -7.19 13.46
N VAL A 306 -12.36 -6.63 12.29
CA VAL A 306 -13.36 -6.06 11.33
C VAL A 306 -13.37 -6.72 9.95
N TRP A 307 -12.53 -7.74 9.73
CA TRP A 307 -12.22 -8.25 8.38
C TRP A 307 -13.43 -8.61 7.51
N ALA A 308 -14.50 -9.13 8.12
CA ALA A 308 -15.62 -9.68 7.38
C ALA A 308 -16.60 -8.61 6.84
N HIS A 309 -16.29 -7.31 6.95
CA HIS A 309 -17.05 -6.31 6.18
C HIS A 309 -16.88 -6.46 4.67
N HIS A 310 -15.82 -7.12 4.20
CA HIS A 310 -15.65 -7.45 2.79
C HIS A 310 -16.56 -8.60 2.32
N MET A 311 -17.36 -9.16 3.23
CA MET A 311 -18.18 -10.35 3.01
C MET A 311 -19.66 -10.06 3.23
N PHE A 312 -20.10 -8.80 3.35
CA PHE A 312 -21.49 -8.47 3.67
C PHE A 312 -22.48 -9.10 2.68
N ALA A 313 -22.18 -9.04 1.38
CA ALA A 313 -23.03 -9.60 0.32
C ALA A 313 -23.09 -11.13 0.30
N THR A 314 -22.24 -11.84 1.06
CA THR A 314 -22.18 -13.30 1.04
C THR A 314 -23.33 -13.97 1.79
N GLY A 315 -23.99 -13.24 2.70
CA GLY A 315 -25.00 -13.79 3.60
C GLY A 315 -24.45 -14.74 4.67
N ALA A 316 -23.12 -14.86 4.81
CA ALA A 316 -22.46 -15.86 5.66
C ALA A 316 -21.77 -15.26 6.91
N VAL A 317 -22.07 -14.00 7.26
CA VAL A 317 -21.36 -13.28 8.34
C VAL A 317 -22.31 -12.59 9.31
N LEU A 318 -21.84 -12.34 10.53
CA LEU A 318 -22.59 -11.62 11.56
C LEU A 318 -22.62 -10.11 11.26
N LEU A 319 -23.53 -9.68 10.38
CA LEU A 319 -23.59 -8.30 9.84
C LEU A 319 -23.53 -7.20 10.91
N PRO A 320 -24.34 -7.23 12.01
CA PRO A 320 -24.35 -6.12 12.97
C PRO A 320 -23.00 -5.95 13.69
N PHE A 321 -22.32 -7.06 13.99
CA PHE A 321 -21.01 -7.02 14.65
C PHE A 321 -19.96 -6.36 13.74
N PHE A 322 -19.81 -6.87 12.51
CA PHE A 322 -18.79 -6.38 11.59
C PHE A 322 -19.10 -4.96 11.10
N SER A 323 -20.37 -4.58 10.95
CA SER A 323 -20.75 -3.20 10.64
C SER A 323 -20.40 -2.25 11.79
N PHE A 324 -20.81 -2.56 13.03
CA PHE A 324 -20.51 -1.73 14.21
C PHE A 324 -19.00 -1.55 14.42
N MET A 325 -18.23 -2.64 14.36
CA MET A 325 -16.79 -2.59 14.53
C MET A 325 -16.09 -1.80 13.40
N SER A 326 -16.63 -1.84 12.18
CA SER A 326 -16.14 -1.05 11.04
C SER A 326 -16.45 0.44 11.18
N TYR A 327 -17.55 0.83 11.81
CA TYR A 327 -17.74 2.23 12.22
C TYR A 327 -16.76 2.63 13.32
N LEU A 328 -16.49 1.71 14.26
CA LEU A 328 -15.63 2.01 15.41
C LEU A 328 -14.19 2.30 14.98
N ILE A 329 -13.65 1.65 13.95
CA ILE A 329 -12.28 1.92 13.46
C ILE A 329 -12.14 3.28 12.74
N ALA A 330 -13.25 3.84 12.24
CA ALA A 330 -13.25 5.19 11.67
C ALA A 330 -13.00 6.26 12.76
N VAL A 331 -13.38 6.00 14.01
CA VAL A 331 -13.21 6.95 15.13
C VAL A 331 -11.74 7.27 15.43
N PRO A 332 -10.84 6.30 15.73
CA PRO A 332 -9.44 6.62 15.97
C PRO A 332 -8.74 7.20 14.73
N THR A 333 -9.17 6.82 13.53
CA THR A 333 -8.68 7.44 12.29
C THR A 333 -9.08 8.93 12.22
N GLY A 334 -10.34 9.26 12.55
CA GLY A 334 -10.83 10.63 12.66
C GLY A 334 -10.09 11.44 13.72
N ILE A 335 -9.75 10.83 14.86
CA ILE A 335 -8.90 11.46 15.88
C ILE A 335 -7.56 11.90 15.27
N LYS A 336 -6.89 11.02 14.49
CA LYS A 336 -5.63 11.38 13.81
C LYS A 336 -5.80 12.56 12.85
N PHE A 337 -6.92 12.63 12.11
CA PHE A 337 -7.24 13.79 11.27
C PHE A 337 -7.30 15.10 12.07
N PHE A 338 -8.03 15.12 13.18
CA PHE A 338 -8.10 16.30 14.05
C PHE A 338 -6.75 16.65 14.65
N ASN A 339 -5.90 15.65 14.96
CA ASN A 339 -4.54 15.89 15.41
C ASN A 339 -3.68 16.58 14.35
N TRP A 340 -3.78 16.15 13.07
CA TRP A 340 -3.07 16.79 11.96
C TRP A 340 -3.54 18.22 11.70
N ILE A 341 -4.86 18.44 11.66
CA ILE A 341 -5.44 19.78 11.52
C ILE A 341 -5.00 20.67 12.68
N GLY A 342 -5.07 20.17 13.92
CA GLY A 342 -4.62 20.89 15.11
C GLY A 342 -3.12 21.20 15.12
N THR A 343 -2.30 20.40 14.44
CA THR A 343 -0.86 20.65 14.26
C THR A 343 -0.60 21.80 13.30
N MET A 344 -1.34 21.85 12.18
CA MET A 344 -1.25 22.96 11.22
C MET A 344 -1.89 24.26 11.76
N TRP A 345 -2.92 24.12 12.60
CA TRP A 345 -3.67 25.25 13.15
C TRP A 345 -2.79 26.19 13.98
N LYS A 346 -2.86 27.48 13.67
CA LYS A 346 -2.01 28.54 14.24
C LYS A 346 -0.50 28.33 14.02
N GLY A 347 -0.11 27.45 13.09
CA GLY A 347 1.26 27.33 12.61
C GLY A 347 1.60 28.38 11.54
N GLN A 348 2.89 28.56 11.27
CA GLN A 348 3.36 29.38 10.14
C GLN A 348 3.66 28.45 8.96
N LEU A 349 2.63 28.17 8.15
CA LEU A 349 2.71 27.20 7.06
C LEU A 349 3.53 27.72 5.88
N THR A 350 4.39 26.88 5.35
CA THR A 350 5.00 27.02 4.02
C THR A 350 4.70 25.78 3.18
N PHE A 351 4.44 25.97 1.88
CA PHE A 351 3.94 24.94 0.98
C PHE A 351 4.99 24.53 -0.05
N GLU A 352 6.11 24.02 0.45
CA GLU A 352 7.06 23.23 -0.31
C GLU A 352 6.45 21.88 -0.69
N THR A 353 7.07 21.19 -1.65
CA THR A 353 6.53 19.98 -2.27
C THR A 353 6.09 18.89 -1.25
N PRO A 354 6.87 18.55 -0.20
CA PRO A 354 6.42 17.56 0.80
C PRO A 354 5.14 17.94 1.54
N MET A 355 4.97 19.23 1.84
CA MET A 355 3.79 19.75 2.53
C MET A 355 2.57 19.71 1.59
N LEU A 356 2.75 20.06 0.31
CA LEU A 356 1.67 19.97 -0.69
C LEU A 356 1.13 18.55 -0.81
N PHE A 357 2.01 17.55 -0.99
CA PHE A 357 1.60 16.15 -1.04
C PHE A 357 0.94 15.69 0.27
N SER A 358 1.40 16.17 1.43
CA SER A 358 0.76 15.86 2.72
C SER A 358 -0.65 16.45 2.86
N VAL A 359 -0.89 17.63 2.29
CA VAL A 359 -2.24 18.22 2.24
C VAL A 359 -3.11 17.51 1.19
N GLY A 360 -2.54 17.14 0.04
CA GLY A 360 -3.20 16.30 -0.95
C GLY A 360 -3.69 14.99 -0.35
N PHE A 361 -2.83 14.32 0.42
CA PHE A 361 -3.16 13.15 1.24
C PHE A 361 -4.38 13.41 2.14
N LEU A 362 -4.40 14.51 2.90
CA LEU A 362 -5.54 14.80 3.79
C LEU A 362 -6.86 14.92 3.01
N LEU A 363 -6.86 15.57 1.86
CA LEU A 363 -8.07 15.76 1.05
C LEU A 363 -8.56 14.45 0.44
N THR A 364 -7.67 13.70 -0.23
CA THR A 364 -8.04 12.43 -0.87
C THR A 364 -8.47 11.40 0.18
N PHE A 365 -7.70 11.29 1.27
CA PHE A 365 -7.99 10.31 2.31
C PHE A 365 -9.27 10.65 3.08
N LEU A 366 -9.62 11.94 3.23
CA LEU A 366 -10.90 12.35 3.83
C LEU A 366 -12.07 11.87 2.98
N LEU A 367 -12.05 12.14 1.66
CA LEU A 367 -13.12 11.72 0.75
C LEU A 367 -13.25 10.19 0.70
N GLY A 368 -12.12 9.48 0.66
CA GLY A 368 -12.10 8.01 0.75
C GLY A 368 -12.63 7.50 2.09
N GLY A 369 -12.27 8.14 3.21
CA GLY A 369 -12.76 7.78 4.53
C GLY A 369 -14.28 7.96 4.66
N LEU A 370 -14.83 9.02 4.07
CA LEU A 370 -16.28 9.27 4.05
C LEU A 370 -17.03 8.19 3.27
N SER A 371 -16.55 7.79 2.09
CA SER A 371 -17.14 6.66 1.34
C SER A 371 -16.94 5.32 2.06
N GLY A 372 -15.87 5.15 2.83
CA GLY A 372 -15.66 3.95 3.66
C GLY A 372 -16.68 3.79 4.78
N VAL A 373 -17.10 4.89 5.41
CA VAL A 373 -18.19 4.87 6.39
C VAL A 373 -19.52 4.48 5.74
N MET A 374 -19.75 4.85 4.47
CA MET A 374 -20.92 4.39 3.73
C MET A 374 -20.86 2.87 3.50
N LEU A 375 -19.72 2.35 3.05
CA LEU A 375 -19.49 0.92 2.80
C LEU A 375 -19.50 0.06 4.08
N ALA A 376 -19.24 0.64 5.24
CA ALA A 376 -19.40 -0.03 6.53
C ALA A 376 -20.87 -0.35 6.89
N SER A 377 -21.83 0.15 6.10
CA SER A 377 -23.27 -0.10 6.25
C SER A 377 -23.73 -1.21 5.31
N PRO A 378 -24.13 -2.40 5.80
CA PRO A 378 -24.64 -3.47 4.94
C PRO A 378 -25.77 -3.05 3.99
N PRO A 379 -26.80 -2.27 4.42
CA PRO A 379 -27.87 -1.84 3.52
C PRO A 379 -27.39 -0.97 2.35
N LEU A 380 -26.35 -0.16 2.54
CA LEU A 380 -25.75 0.62 1.46
C LEU A 380 -24.83 -0.27 0.63
N ASP A 381 -23.97 -1.06 1.29
CA ASP A 381 -23.00 -1.94 0.67
C ASP A 381 -23.66 -2.96 -0.26
N PHE A 382 -24.84 -3.51 0.07
CA PHE A 382 -25.52 -4.47 -0.81
C PHE A 382 -25.76 -3.96 -2.25
N HIS A 383 -25.89 -2.65 -2.46
CA HIS A 383 -26.02 -2.07 -3.80
C HIS A 383 -24.67 -1.82 -4.47
N VAL A 384 -23.65 -1.42 -3.71
CA VAL A 384 -22.37 -0.92 -4.24
C VAL A 384 -21.19 -1.87 -4.09
N THR A 385 -21.39 -2.99 -3.40
CA THR A 385 -20.41 -4.06 -3.26
C THR A 385 -20.07 -4.62 -4.64
N ASP A 386 -18.77 -4.79 -4.91
CA ASP A 386 -18.26 -5.17 -6.22
C ASP A 386 -18.71 -4.27 -7.41
N THR A 387 -19.04 -3.00 -7.17
CA THR A 387 -19.18 -1.98 -8.24
C THR A 387 -17.96 -1.05 -8.31
N TYR A 388 -17.94 -0.15 -9.30
CA TYR A 388 -16.93 0.91 -9.39
C TYR A 388 -16.93 1.88 -8.18
N PHE A 389 -17.97 1.91 -7.36
CA PHE A 389 -18.00 2.72 -6.14
C PHE A 389 -16.97 2.19 -5.14
N LEU A 390 -16.91 0.86 -4.97
CA LEU A 390 -15.90 0.21 -4.13
C LEU A 390 -14.48 0.44 -4.68
N VAL A 391 -14.31 0.39 -6.00
CA VAL A 391 -13.02 0.68 -6.65
C VAL A 391 -12.60 2.13 -6.39
N ALA A 392 -13.51 3.09 -6.56
CA ALA A 392 -13.27 4.50 -6.30
C ALA A 392 -12.92 4.77 -4.84
N HIS A 393 -13.71 4.24 -3.91
CA HIS A 393 -13.44 4.30 -2.47
C HIS A 393 -12.02 3.84 -2.16
N PHE A 394 -11.67 2.64 -2.62
CA PHE A 394 -10.38 2.03 -2.33
C PHE A 394 -9.22 2.85 -2.91
N HIS A 395 -9.36 3.42 -4.11
CA HIS A 395 -8.35 4.30 -4.70
C HIS A 395 -8.24 5.64 -3.95
N TYR A 396 -9.34 6.26 -3.52
CA TYR A 396 -9.29 7.46 -2.69
C TYR A 396 -8.59 7.24 -1.36
N VAL A 397 -8.82 6.07 -0.74
CA VAL A 397 -8.13 5.69 0.48
C VAL A 397 -6.67 5.38 0.21
N LEU A 398 -6.37 4.37 -0.61
CA LEU A 398 -5.01 3.83 -0.77
C LEU A 398 -4.09 4.69 -1.63
N PHE A 399 -4.58 5.32 -2.69
CA PHE A 399 -3.74 6.22 -3.47
C PHE A 399 -3.37 7.45 -2.63
N GLY A 400 -4.34 7.96 -1.86
CA GLY A 400 -4.10 9.00 -0.86
C GLY A 400 -3.06 8.56 0.16
N THR A 401 -3.31 7.47 0.89
CA THR A 401 -2.42 7.01 1.97
C THR A 401 -1.04 6.61 1.46
N ILE A 402 -0.94 5.86 0.38
CA ILE A 402 0.33 5.28 -0.07
C ILE A 402 1.02 6.23 -1.03
N VAL A 403 0.39 6.62 -2.14
CA VAL A 403 1.09 7.33 -3.23
C VAL A 403 1.41 8.78 -2.84
N PHE A 404 0.42 9.55 -2.38
CA PHE A 404 0.68 10.94 -1.96
C PHE A 404 1.68 11.00 -0.80
N ALA A 405 1.53 10.15 0.22
CA ALA A 405 2.46 10.15 1.34
C ALA A 405 3.84 9.56 1.00
N THR A 406 3.93 8.60 0.06
CA THR A 406 5.21 8.13 -0.50
C THR A 406 5.93 9.29 -1.16
N TYR A 407 5.25 10.04 -2.02
CA TYR A 407 5.85 11.22 -2.65
C TYR A 407 6.25 12.26 -1.61
N ALA A 408 5.38 12.54 -0.63
CA ALA A 408 5.71 13.43 0.48
C ALA A 408 7.00 12.98 1.20
N GLY A 409 7.10 11.70 1.55
CA GLY A 409 8.27 11.10 2.19
C GLY A 409 9.53 11.10 1.32
N ILE A 410 9.39 10.84 0.02
CA ILE A 410 10.51 10.96 -0.94
C ILE A 410 10.98 12.40 -0.96
N TYR A 411 10.14 13.39 -1.29
CA TYR A 411 10.57 14.79 -1.33
C TYR A 411 11.14 15.28 0.00
N PHE A 412 10.60 14.82 1.13
CA PHE A 412 11.06 15.20 2.46
C PHE A 412 12.42 14.60 2.84
N TRP A 413 12.62 13.30 2.61
CA TRP A 413 13.84 12.59 3.02
C TRP A 413 14.86 12.39 1.90
N PHE A 414 14.56 12.77 0.65
CA PHE A 414 15.51 12.66 -0.47
C PHE A 414 16.86 13.35 -0.19
N PRO A 415 16.91 14.57 0.42
CA PRO A 415 18.16 15.19 0.80
C PRO A 415 18.91 14.41 1.87
N LYS A 416 18.19 13.70 2.75
CA LYS A 416 18.81 12.85 3.77
C LYS A 416 19.36 11.55 3.17
N MET A 417 18.67 10.96 2.20
CA MET A 417 19.08 9.72 1.52
C MET A 417 20.22 9.94 0.52
N THR A 418 20.26 11.11 -0.16
CA THR A 418 21.14 11.34 -1.31
C THR A 418 22.08 12.55 -1.19
N GLY A 419 21.85 13.43 -0.21
CA GLY A 419 22.57 14.69 -0.05
C GLY A 419 22.17 15.78 -1.06
N ARG A 420 21.05 15.63 -1.79
CA ARG A 420 20.61 16.58 -2.83
C ARG A 420 19.17 17.02 -2.59
N MET A 421 18.89 18.27 -2.90
CA MET A 421 17.51 18.76 -3.00
C MET A 421 16.91 18.36 -4.35
N LEU A 422 15.64 18.01 -4.37
CA LEU A 422 14.86 17.90 -5.61
C LEU A 422 14.41 19.29 -6.07
N ASP A 423 14.12 19.42 -7.36
CA ASP A 423 13.61 20.67 -7.93
C ASP A 423 12.17 20.93 -7.47
N GLU A 424 11.93 22.05 -6.78
CA GLU A 424 10.62 22.42 -6.25
C GLU A 424 9.60 22.80 -7.34
N ARG A 425 10.03 23.31 -8.50
CA ARG A 425 9.11 23.66 -9.59
C ARG A 425 8.59 22.40 -10.25
N LEU A 426 9.47 21.44 -10.53
CA LEU A 426 9.08 20.12 -11.03
C LEU A 426 8.29 19.33 -9.99
N GLY A 427 8.63 19.46 -8.70
CA GLY A 427 7.87 18.87 -7.60
C GLY A 427 6.42 19.36 -7.53
N LYS A 428 6.20 20.67 -7.70
CA LYS A 428 4.86 21.26 -7.76
C LYS A 428 4.10 20.86 -9.03
N LEU A 429 4.78 20.78 -10.18
CA LEU A 429 4.17 20.27 -11.41
C LEU A 429 3.69 18.82 -11.22
N HIS A 430 4.56 17.97 -10.68
CA HIS A 430 4.22 16.58 -10.36
C HIS A 430 3.03 16.50 -9.39
N PHE A 431 2.99 17.33 -8.34
CA PHE A 431 1.85 17.40 -7.44
C PHE A 431 0.55 17.74 -8.17
N TRP A 432 0.50 18.83 -8.93
CA TRP A 432 -0.75 19.30 -9.54
C TRP A 432 -1.27 18.37 -10.64
N LEU A 433 -0.37 17.79 -11.45
CA LEU A 433 -0.77 16.79 -12.44
C LEU A 433 -1.35 15.54 -11.77
N THR A 434 -0.70 15.04 -10.72
CA THR A 434 -1.19 13.90 -9.94
C THR A 434 -2.51 14.23 -9.25
N PHE A 435 -2.62 15.38 -8.61
CA PHE A 435 -3.81 15.77 -7.84
C PHE A 435 -5.03 15.94 -8.73
N ILE A 436 -4.92 16.69 -9.82
CA ILE A 436 -6.02 16.91 -10.76
C ILE A 436 -6.36 15.61 -11.51
N GLY A 437 -5.35 14.90 -12.02
CA GLY A 437 -5.53 13.63 -12.72
C GLY A 437 -6.18 12.55 -11.86
N PHE A 438 -5.81 12.48 -10.58
CA PHE A 438 -6.39 11.54 -9.62
C PHE A 438 -7.89 11.81 -9.40
N HIS A 439 -8.25 13.06 -9.10
CA HIS A 439 -9.65 13.39 -8.85
C HIS A 439 -10.51 13.23 -10.10
N THR A 440 -10.01 13.64 -11.27
CA THR A 440 -10.74 13.45 -12.54
C THR A 440 -10.95 11.97 -12.86
N THR A 441 -10.00 11.10 -12.55
CA THR A 441 -10.12 9.65 -12.82
C THR A 441 -11.09 8.94 -11.87
N PHE A 442 -11.00 9.18 -10.57
CA PHE A 442 -11.70 8.36 -9.57
C PHE A 442 -12.94 9.01 -8.96
N LEU A 443 -13.09 10.34 -9.03
CA LEU A 443 -14.27 11.00 -8.47
C LEU A 443 -15.53 10.53 -9.19
N VAL A 444 -15.45 10.50 -10.52
CA VAL A 444 -16.54 10.05 -11.41
C VAL A 444 -16.88 8.57 -11.22
N GLN A 445 -15.93 7.75 -10.77
CA GLN A 445 -16.16 6.33 -10.55
C GLN A 445 -17.08 6.03 -9.36
N HIS A 446 -17.19 6.94 -8.38
CA HIS A 446 -18.22 6.83 -7.34
C HIS A 446 -19.61 6.90 -7.97
N TRP A 447 -19.82 7.83 -8.90
CA TRP A 447 -21.10 7.97 -9.59
C TRP A 447 -21.34 6.78 -10.53
N LEU A 448 -20.34 6.41 -11.34
CA LEU A 448 -20.39 5.28 -12.27
C LEU A 448 -20.76 3.95 -11.58
N GLY A 449 -20.17 3.65 -10.42
CA GLY A 449 -20.50 2.46 -9.67
C GLY A 449 -21.84 2.53 -8.95
N ASN A 450 -22.30 3.73 -8.59
CA ASN A 450 -23.64 3.94 -8.01
C ASN A 450 -24.76 3.74 -9.04
N GLU A 451 -24.51 4.11 -10.31
CA GLU A 451 -25.40 3.85 -11.45
C GLU A 451 -25.41 2.38 -11.89
N GLY A 452 -24.48 1.57 -11.40
CA GLY A 452 -24.53 0.11 -11.51
C GLY A 452 -23.44 -0.53 -12.36
N MET A 453 -22.38 0.19 -12.76
CA MET A 453 -21.26 -0.46 -13.46
C MET A 453 -20.49 -1.39 -12.49
N PRO A 454 -20.51 -2.71 -12.70
CA PRO A 454 -19.78 -3.65 -11.85
C PRO A 454 -18.27 -3.54 -12.10
N ARG A 455 -17.46 -3.87 -11.10
CA ARG A 455 -16.01 -3.94 -11.30
C ARG A 455 -15.62 -5.21 -12.04
N ARG A 456 -14.38 -5.23 -12.56
CA ARG A 456 -13.77 -6.39 -13.28
C ARG A 456 -14.46 -6.77 -14.58
N TYR A 457 -15.29 -5.89 -15.14
CA TYR A 457 -15.83 -6.05 -16.49
C TYR A 457 -14.79 -5.53 -17.49
N ALA A 458 -14.55 -6.30 -18.54
CA ALA A 458 -13.66 -5.93 -19.65
C ALA A 458 -14.38 -5.07 -20.70
N ASP A 459 -15.71 -5.14 -20.75
CA ASP A 459 -16.57 -4.45 -21.72
C ASP A 459 -17.90 -4.02 -21.08
N TYR A 460 -18.55 -3.02 -21.66
CA TYR A 460 -19.89 -2.52 -21.34
C TYR A 460 -20.63 -2.10 -22.62
N LEU A 461 -21.96 -2.02 -22.56
CA LEU A 461 -22.76 -1.71 -23.74
C LEU A 461 -22.92 -0.19 -23.92
N PRO A 462 -23.05 0.30 -25.17
CA PRO A 462 -23.39 1.70 -25.41
C PRO A 462 -24.73 2.12 -24.77
N THR A 463 -25.66 1.17 -24.62
CA THR A 463 -26.98 1.38 -24.01
C THR A 463 -26.95 1.57 -22.51
N ASP A 464 -25.85 1.22 -21.84
CA ASP A 464 -25.73 1.32 -20.38
C ASP A 464 -25.51 2.77 -19.91
N GLY A 465 -25.08 3.67 -20.81
CA GLY A 465 -24.87 5.08 -20.50
C GLY A 465 -23.55 5.40 -19.78
N PHE A 466 -22.65 4.42 -19.63
CA PHE A 466 -21.41 4.55 -18.86
C PHE A 466 -20.25 5.25 -19.59
N THR A 467 -20.36 5.49 -20.90
CA THR A 467 -19.23 5.92 -21.75
C THR A 467 -18.58 7.20 -21.27
N THR A 468 -19.37 8.25 -21.00
CA THR A 468 -18.82 9.57 -20.65
C THR A 468 -18.13 9.63 -19.28
N LEU A 469 -18.42 8.67 -18.40
CA LEU A 469 -17.78 8.56 -17.09
C LEU A 469 -16.53 7.66 -17.12
N ASN A 470 -16.34 6.90 -18.20
CA ASN A 470 -15.15 6.07 -18.39
C ASN A 470 -14.01 6.79 -19.11
N VAL A 471 -14.33 7.79 -19.94
CA VAL A 471 -13.41 8.72 -20.61
C VAL A 471 -12.99 9.83 -19.66
#